data_AF-A0A7C5KAC1-F1
#
_entry.id   AF-A0A7C5KAC1-F1
#
_cell.length_a   1.000
_cell.length_b   1.000
_cell.length_c   1.000
_cell.angle_alpha   90.00
_cell.angle_beta   90.00
_cell.angle_gamma   90.00
#
_symmetry.space_group_name_H-M   'P 1'
#
loop_
_entity.id
_entity.type
_entity.pdbx_description
1 polymer ?
#
loop_
_entity_poly.entity_id
_entity_poly.type
_entity_poly.pdbx_seq_one_letter_code
_entity_poly.pdbx_strand_id
1 'polypeptide(L)'
;MFKNKKELIIMDEVCSIVNEILLYLSEKAKPGISTLYLDKEAYRLCKEKGAEPAFLGYSNYPASVCISINDEIVHGIPREDKILKEGDIVSIDFGVRKNGFYGDAAITIGVGKISLSSQNLIETTKECLKEAIKFCKAGGKLGQVSYAIQSCAEKAGYSVVRDYVGHG
;
A
#
# COMPACT_ATOMS: atom_id res chain seq x y z
N MET A 1 -10.76 -8.30 -20.60
CA MET A 1 -11.48 -9.58 -20.42
C MET A 1 -12.11 -9.56 -19.04
N PHE A 2 -13.38 -9.94 -18.88
CA PHE A 2 -14.03 -9.96 -17.57
C PHE A 2 -13.64 -11.21 -16.79
N LYS A 3 -13.42 -11.06 -15.48
CA LYS A 3 -13.11 -12.18 -14.58
C LYS A 3 -14.35 -13.05 -14.37
N ASN A 4 -14.18 -14.36 -14.43
CA ASN A 4 -15.23 -15.32 -14.10
C ASN A 4 -15.31 -15.57 -12.58
N LYS A 5 -16.34 -16.28 -12.12
CA LYS A 5 -16.58 -16.53 -10.69
C LYS A 5 -15.40 -17.19 -9.96
N LYS A 6 -14.70 -18.13 -10.61
CA LYS A 6 -13.54 -18.81 -10.00
C LYS A 6 -12.38 -17.84 -9.84
N GLU A 7 -12.13 -17.00 -10.84
CA GLU A 7 -11.10 -15.98 -10.78
C GLU A 7 -11.40 -14.93 -9.69
N LEU A 8 -12.66 -14.54 -9.52
CA LEU A 8 -13.07 -13.63 -8.45
C LEU A 8 -12.82 -14.21 -7.05
N ILE A 9 -13.03 -15.51 -6.85
CA ILE A 9 -12.73 -16.18 -5.58
C ILE A 9 -11.21 -16.16 -5.30
N ILE A 10 -10.38 -16.39 -6.33
CA ILE A 10 -8.93 -16.33 -6.16
C ILE A 10 -8.48 -14.89 -5.88
N MET A 11 -9.07 -13.90 -6.56
CA MET A 11 -8.80 -12.47 -6.29
C MET A 11 -9.13 -12.09 -4.84
N ASP A 12 -10.26 -12.57 -4.31
CA ASP A 12 -10.64 -12.36 -2.91
C ASP A 12 -9.61 -12.97 -1.95
N GLU A 13 -9.16 -14.21 -2.23
CA GLU A 13 -8.12 -14.89 -1.44
C GLU A 13 -6.80 -14.11 -1.42
N VAL A 14 -6.27 -13.69 -2.57
CA VAL A 14 -5.00 -12.95 -2.64
C VAL A 14 -5.09 -11.57 -1.98
N CYS A 15 -6.22 -10.87 -2.13
CA CYS A 15 -6.44 -9.58 -1.47
C CYS A 15 -6.58 -9.74 0.06
N SER A 16 -7.22 -10.82 0.53
CA SER A 16 -7.33 -11.14 1.95
C SER A 16 -5.95 -11.39 2.57
N ILE A 17 -5.10 -12.17 1.89
CA ILE A 17 -3.70 -12.42 2.30
C ILE A 17 -2.92 -11.10 2.44
N VAL A 18 -3.03 -10.20 1.45
CA VAL A 18 -2.36 -8.88 1.49
C VAL A 18 -2.83 -8.09 2.71
N ASN A 19 -4.14 -7.97 2.91
CA ASN A 19 -4.69 -7.19 4.01
C ASN A 19 -4.23 -7.72 5.38
N GLU A 20 -4.23 -9.04 5.58
CA GLU A 20 -3.75 -9.65 6.83
C GLU A 20 -2.27 -9.34 7.09
N ILE A 21 -1.43 -9.40 6.05
CA ILE A 21 0.01 -9.09 6.17
C ILE A 21 0.21 -7.60 6.44
N LEU A 22 -0.49 -6.71 5.74
CA LEU A 22 -0.38 -5.26 5.98
C LEU A 22 -0.78 -4.87 7.40
N LEU A 23 -1.87 -5.45 7.93
CA LEU A 23 -2.28 -5.24 9.32
C LEU A 23 -1.19 -5.70 10.29
N TYR A 24 -0.64 -6.89 10.09
CA TYR A 24 0.47 -7.37 10.91
C TYR A 24 1.68 -6.43 10.85
N LEU A 25 2.13 -6.04 9.66
CA LEU A 25 3.28 -5.15 9.49
C LEU A 25 3.03 -3.78 10.14
N SER A 26 1.80 -3.28 10.08
CA SER A 26 1.43 -2.02 10.71
C SER A 26 1.59 -2.05 12.23
N GLU A 27 1.30 -3.19 12.87
CA GLU A 27 1.49 -3.37 14.32
C GLU A 27 2.97 -3.51 14.70
N LYS A 28 3.80 -4.01 13.79
CA LYS A 28 5.25 -4.18 14.00
C LYS A 28 6.06 -2.92 13.72
N ALA A 29 5.57 -2.02 12.87
CA ALA A 29 6.23 -0.77 12.53
C ALA A 29 6.27 0.19 13.74
N LYS A 30 7.33 0.07 14.53
CA LYS A 30 7.57 0.84 15.77
C LYS A 30 8.95 1.53 15.72
N PRO A 31 9.18 2.56 16.54
CA PRO A 31 10.50 3.17 16.64
C PRO A 31 11.60 2.13 16.90
N GLY A 32 12.73 2.24 16.19
CA GLY A 32 13.87 1.34 16.32
C GLY A 32 13.82 0.10 15.42
N ILE A 33 12.71 -0.15 14.70
CA ILE A 33 12.60 -1.28 13.77
C ILE A 33 13.23 -0.91 12.43
N SER A 34 14.07 -1.80 11.88
CA SER A 34 14.60 -1.64 10.52
C SER A 34 13.54 -1.98 9.48
N THR A 35 13.55 -1.29 8.34
CA THR A 35 12.65 -1.64 7.23
C THR A 35 12.93 -3.04 6.67
N LEU A 36 14.18 -3.52 6.75
CA LEU A 36 14.52 -4.90 6.39
C LEU A 36 13.88 -5.95 7.32
N TYR A 37 13.68 -5.64 8.60
CA TYR A 37 12.92 -6.52 9.50
C TYR A 37 11.46 -6.69 9.00
N LEU A 38 10.80 -5.59 8.63
CA LEU A 38 9.44 -5.63 8.10
C LEU A 38 9.36 -6.43 6.79
N ASP A 39 10.35 -6.28 5.91
CA ASP A 39 10.46 -7.08 4.68
C ASP A 39 10.60 -8.59 4.95
N LYS A 40 11.45 -8.97 5.90
CA LYS A 40 11.61 -10.37 6.33
C LYS A 40 10.31 -10.95 6.88
N GLU A 41 9.56 -10.19 7.67
CA GLU A 41 8.24 -10.61 8.18
C GLU A 41 7.20 -10.73 7.06
N ALA A 42 7.16 -9.78 6.12
CA ALA A 42 6.28 -9.83 4.95
C ALA A 42 6.54 -11.10 4.12
N TYR A 43 7.82 -11.38 3.82
CA TYR A 43 8.25 -12.59 3.12
C TYR A 43 7.81 -13.85 3.86
N ARG A 44 8.13 -13.96 5.16
CA ARG A 44 7.82 -15.14 5.99
C ARG A 44 6.32 -15.44 5.97
N LEU A 45 5.48 -14.45 6.28
CA LEU A 45 4.02 -14.60 6.33
C LEU A 45 3.42 -14.92 4.96
N CYS A 46 3.96 -14.34 3.89
CA CYS A 46 3.53 -14.64 2.52
C CYS A 46 3.75 -16.10 2.16
N LYS A 47 4.94 -16.64 2.47
CA LYS A 47 5.28 -18.05 2.24
C LYS A 47 4.43 -18.99 3.10
N GLU A 48 4.17 -18.65 4.36
CA GLU A 48 3.27 -19.43 5.25
C GLU A 48 1.85 -19.55 4.70
N LYS A 49 1.38 -18.55 3.94
CA LYS A 49 0.06 -18.54 3.29
C LYS A 49 0.06 -19.22 1.91
N GLY A 50 1.18 -19.81 1.51
CA GLY A 50 1.34 -20.49 0.21
C GLY A 50 1.27 -19.53 -0.97
N ALA A 51 1.69 -18.27 -0.78
CA ALA A 51 1.78 -17.25 -1.81
C ALA A 51 3.25 -16.86 -2.07
N GLU A 52 3.49 -16.12 -3.14
CA GLU A 52 4.79 -15.50 -3.45
C GLU A 52 4.69 -13.97 -3.32
N PRO A 53 5.71 -13.27 -2.80
CA PRO A 53 5.74 -11.80 -2.83
C PRO A 53 5.81 -11.32 -4.28
N ALA A 54 4.84 -10.50 -4.70
CA ALA A 54 4.71 -10.09 -6.10
C ALA A 54 5.82 -9.14 -6.56
N PHE A 55 6.36 -8.34 -5.63
CA PHE A 55 7.34 -7.30 -5.95
C PHE A 55 8.77 -7.84 -6.04
N LEU A 56 9.05 -8.97 -5.38
CA LEU A 56 10.40 -9.53 -5.33
C LEU A 56 10.86 -9.97 -6.72
N GLY A 57 11.88 -9.29 -7.26
CA GLY A 57 12.42 -9.51 -8.59
C GLY A 57 11.67 -8.79 -9.72
N TYR A 58 10.55 -8.12 -9.44
CA TYR A 58 9.81 -7.36 -10.45
C TYR A 58 10.64 -6.17 -10.92
N SER A 59 11.02 -6.14 -12.20
CA SER A 59 11.91 -5.11 -12.77
C SER A 59 13.20 -4.90 -11.95
N ASN A 60 13.77 -5.99 -11.43
CA ASN A 60 14.93 -5.99 -10.53
C ASN A 60 14.70 -5.34 -9.15
N TYR A 61 13.45 -5.14 -8.73
CA TYR A 61 13.15 -4.70 -7.37
C TYR A 61 13.62 -5.76 -6.35
N PRO A 62 14.42 -5.41 -5.34
CA PRO A 62 15.19 -6.40 -4.58
C PRO A 62 14.48 -6.97 -3.35
N ALA A 63 13.27 -6.52 -3.05
CA ALA A 63 12.58 -6.80 -1.78
C ALA A 63 11.14 -7.28 -2.00
N SER A 64 10.53 -7.81 -0.94
CA SER A 64 9.18 -8.36 -0.95
C SER A 64 8.11 -7.28 -0.75
N VAL A 65 8.44 -6.18 -0.07
CA VAL A 65 7.55 -5.08 0.29
C VAL A 65 8.21 -3.73 -0.06
N CYS A 66 7.39 -2.73 -0.35
CA CYS A 66 7.81 -1.34 -0.51
C CYS A 66 7.57 -0.59 0.81
N ILE A 67 8.60 0.07 1.35
CA ILE A 67 8.51 0.83 2.60
C ILE A 67 9.06 2.24 2.37
N SER A 68 8.14 3.19 2.25
CA SER A 68 8.42 4.60 1.93
C SER A 68 8.17 5.46 3.16
N ILE A 69 9.21 6.11 3.67
CA ILE A 69 9.22 6.91 4.88
C ILE A 69 9.19 8.40 4.49
N ASN A 70 8.30 9.17 5.12
CA ASN A 70 8.21 10.63 5.01
C ASN A 70 8.08 11.16 3.57
N ASP A 71 9.16 11.66 2.99
CA ASP A 71 9.21 12.29 1.67
C ASP A 71 9.36 11.30 0.50
N GLU A 72 9.62 10.03 0.80
CA GLU A 72 9.59 8.96 -0.20
C GLU A 72 8.15 8.69 -0.66
N ILE A 73 7.87 8.94 -1.94
CA ILE A 73 6.52 8.85 -2.51
C ILE A 73 6.03 7.40 -2.59
N VAL A 74 6.77 6.54 -3.28
CA VAL A 74 6.49 5.11 -3.50
C VAL A 74 7.81 4.34 -3.69
N HIS A 75 7.74 3.01 -3.63
CA HIS A 75 8.86 2.10 -3.96
C HIS A 75 10.12 2.25 -3.10
N GLY A 76 9.98 2.71 -1.85
CA GLY A 76 11.11 2.75 -0.92
C GLY A 76 11.67 1.35 -0.67
N ILE A 77 12.96 1.15 -0.96
CA ILE A 77 13.64 -0.14 -0.81
C ILE A 77 13.96 -0.39 0.67
N PRO A 78 13.51 -1.52 1.26
CA PRO A 78 13.90 -1.94 2.61
C PRO A 78 15.41 -2.10 2.79
N ARG A 79 15.95 -1.62 3.92
CA ARG A 79 17.37 -1.74 4.29
C ARG A 79 17.53 -1.93 5.80
N GLU A 80 18.62 -2.56 6.21
CA GLU A 80 18.93 -2.80 7.63
C GLU A 80 19.24 -1.49 8.37
N ASP A 81 19.87 -0.51 7.70
CA ASP A 81 20.25 0.79 8.25
C ASP A 81 19.12 1.84 8.20
N LYS A 82 18.03 1.53 7.49
CA LYS A 82 16.84 2.39 7.40
C LYS A 82 15.89 2.06 8.56
N ILE A 83 16.07 2.77 9.66
CA ILE A 83 15.38 2.57 10.94
C ILE A 83 14.20 3.53 11.08
N LEU A 84 13.03 3.00 11.44
CA LEU A 84 11.84 3.78 11.77
C LEU A 84 12.07 4.60 13.04
N LYS A 85 11.65 5.87 13.03
CA LYS A 85 11.81 6.80 14.15
C LYS A 85 10.46 7.27 14.66
N GLU A 86 10.45 7.65 15.95
CA GLU A 86 9.30 8.34 16.54
C GLU A 86 8.93 9.57 15.71
N GLY A 87 7.67 9.66 15.29
CA GLY A 87 7.15 10.77 14.51
C GLY A 87 7.17 10.56 12.99
N ASP A 88 7.80 9.50 12.49
CA ASP A 88 7.75 9.16 11.05
C ASP A 88 6.33 8.81 10.61
N ILE A 89 6.02 9.10 9.34
CA ILE A 89 4.94 8.42 8.62
C ILE A 89 5.52 7.45 7.62
N VAL A 90 4.89 6.29 7.49
CA VAL A 90 5.42 5.18 6.70
C VAL A 90 4.31 4.61 5.84
N SER A 91 4.52 4.63 4.53
CA SER A 91 3.74 3.84 3.58
C SER A 91 4.31 2.42 3.50
N ILE A 92 3.45 1.44 3.66
CA ILE A 92 3.74 0.01 3.49
C ILE A 92 2.86 -0.48 2.34
N ASP A 93 3.50 -0.88 1.25
CA ASP A 93 2.87 -1.33 0.02
C ASP A 93 3.31 -2.76 -0.26
N PHE A 94 2.34 -3.67 -0.41
CA PHE A 94 2.59 -5.10 -0.49
C PHE A 94 1.66 -5.79 -1.48
N GLY A 95 2.27 -6.55 -2.39
CA GLY A 95 1.57 -7.41 -3.34
C GLY A 95 1.90 -8.89 -3.13
N VAL A 96 0.91 -9.75 -3.36
CA VAL A 96 1.11 -11.21 -3.39
C VAL A 96 0.67 -11.81 -4.71
N ARG A 97 1.33 -12.90 -5.10
CA ARG A 97 0.96 -13.73 -6.23
C ARG A 97 0.60 -15.14 -5.76
N LYS A 98 -0.60 -15.61 -6.08
CA LYS A 98 -1.04 -16.98 -5.82
C LYS A 98 -1.94 -17.47 -6.95
N ASN A 99 -1.76 -18.71 -7.38
CA ASN A 99 -2.57 -19.33 -8.45
C ASN A 99 -2.64 -18.51 -9.77
N GLY A 100 -1.61 -17.71 -10.07
CA GLY A 100 -1.56 -16.84 -11.24
C GLY A 100 -2.27 -15.49 -11.11
N PHE A 101 -2.82 -15.18 -9.93
CA PHE A 101 -3.48 -13.91 -9.61
C PHE A 101 -2.68 -13.08 -8.62
N TYR A 102 -2.92 -11.78 -8.65
CA TYR A 102 -2.23 -10.80 -7.84
C TYR A 102 -3.23 -10.08 -6.93
N GLY A 103 -2.88 -9.96 -5.65
CA GLY A 103 -3.49 -9.03 -4.71
C GLY A 103 -2.50 -7.91 -4.45
N ASP A 104 -3.00 -6.70 -4.24
CA ASP A 104 -2.17 -5.51 -4.05
C ASP A 104 -2.91 -4.46 -3.21
N ALA A 105 -2.21 -3.89 -2.24
CA ALA A 105 -2.69 -2.77 -1.44
C ALA A 105 -1.52 -2.07 -0.73
N ALA A 106 -1.75 -0.80 -0.43
CA ALA A 106 -0.86 0.01 0.39
C ALA A 106 -1.63 0.70 1.51
N ILE A 107 -0.95 0.90 2.65
CA ILE A 107 -1.43 1.69 3.78
C ILE A 107 -0.36 2.67 4.23
N THR A 108 -0.78 3.80 4.81
CA THR A 108 0.13 4.72 5.49
C THR A 108 -0.23 4.80 6.97
N ILE A 109 0.79 4.68 7.82
CA ILE A 109 0.67 4.71 9.28
C ILE A 109 1.65 5.70 9.89
N GLY A 110 1.38 6.10 11.13
CA GLY A 110 2.33 6.83 11.96
C GLY A 110 3.15 5.90 12.83
N VAL A 111 4.43 6.21 13.00
CA VAL A 111 5.34 5.50 13.91
C VAL A 111 5.41 6.25 15.23
N GLY A 112 4.85 5.66 16.29
CA GLY A 112 4.71 6.34 17.57
C GLY A 112 3.77 7.54 17.49
N LYS A 113 4.11 8.63 18.19
CA LYS A 113 3.36 9.89 18.17
C LYS A 113 3.81 10.76 16.99
N ILE A 114 2.91 10.91 16.02
CA ILE A 114 3.11 11.79 14.87
C ILE A 114 2.58 13.22 15.11
N SER A 115 3.03 14.14 14.27
CA SER A 115 2.53 15.51 14.27
C SER A 115 1.08 15.59 13.77
N LEU A 116 0.37 16.68 14.12
CA LEU A 116 -0.98 16.92 13.62
C LEU A 116 -1.02 17.06 12.09
N SER A 117 -0.01 17.69 11.48
CA SER A 117 0.09 17.80 10.02
C SER A 117 0.27 16.44 9.36
N SER A 118 1.08 15.56 9.94
CA SER A 118 1.24 14.17 9.49
C SER A 118 -0.06 13.38 9.61
N GLN A 119 -0.78 13.53 10.73
CA GLN A 119 -2.07 12.88 10.92
C GLN A 119 -3.10 13.36 9.87
N ASN A 120 -3.20 14.68 9.67
CA ASN A 120 -4.10 15.28 8.68
C ASN A 120 -3.79 14.80 7.25
N LEU A 121 -2.51 14.62 6.89
CA LEU A 121 -2.11 14.10 5.59
C LEU A 121 -2.60 12.65 5.39
N ILE A 122 -2.40 11.79 6.39
CA ILE A 122 -2.85 10.39 6.34
C ILE A 122 -4.38 10.32 6.23
N GLU A 123 -5.10 11.07 7.07
CA GLU A 123 -6.57 11.07 7.07
C GLU A 123 -7.13 11.62 5.75
N THR A 124 -6.55 12.70 5.22
CA THR A 124 -6.97 13.27 3.93
C THR A 124 -6.72 12.29 2.79
N THR A 125 -5.57 11.59 2.78
CA THR A 125 -5.26 10.59 1.75
C THR A 125 -6.26 9.43 1.78
N LYS A 126 -6.65 8.97 2.98
CA LYS A 126 -7.70 7.96 3.16
C LYS A 126 -9.07 8.44 2.66
N GLU A 127 -9.43 9.69 2.95
CA GLU A 127 -10.70 10.26 2.46
C GLU A 127 -10.69 10.39 0.93
N CYS A 128 -9.56 10.79 0.31
CA CYS A 128 -9.41 10.82 -1.14
C CYS A 128 -9.72 9.47 -1.77
N LEU A 129 -9.12 8.38 -1.23
CA LEU A 129 -9.37 7.01 -1.71
C LEU A 129 -10.85 6.62 -1.56
N LYS A 130 -11.44 6.90 -0.40
CA LYS A 130 -12.85 6.59 -0.10
C LYS A 130 -13.82 7.33 -1.02
N GLU A 131 -13.59 8.61 -1.30
CA GLU A 131 -14.40 9.38 -2.26
C GLU A 131 -14.27 8.82 -3.68
N ALA A 132 -13.05 8.43 -4.07
CA ALA A 132 -12.77 7.89 -5.39
C ALA A 132 -13.46 6.54 -5.64
N ILE A 133 -13.47 5.64 -4.64
CA ILE A 133 -14.08 4.30 -4.72
C ILE A 133 -15.58 4.36 -5.04
N LYS A 134 -16.29 5.43 -4.66
CA LYS A 134 -17.72 5.61 -4.98
C LYS A 134 -18.01 5.65 -6.48
N PHE A 135 -17.00 5.96 -7.30
CA PHE A 135 -17.08 5.98 -8.75
C PHE A 135 -16.66 4.65 -9.41
N CYS A 136 -16.09 3.71 -8.66
CA CYS A 136 -15.70 2.37 -9.12
C CYS A 136 -16.91 1.43 -9.22
N LYS A 137 -17.81 1.72 -10.16
CA LYS A 137 -19.05 0.96 -10.42
C LYS A 137 -19.29 0.78 -11.91
N ALA A 138 -20.18 -0.14 -12.27
CA ALA A 138 -20.58 -0.34 -13.66
C ALA A 138 -21.03 0.98 -14.31
N GLY A 139 -20.45 1.32 -15.46
CA GLY A 139 -20.69 2.59 -16.17
C GLY A 139 -19.94 3.80 -15.62
N GLY A 140 -19.17 3.67 -14.54
CA GLY A 140 -18.28 4.73 -14.04
C GLY A 140 -17.09 4.98 -14.97
N LYS A 141 -16.57 6.21 -14.97
CA LYS A 141 -15.39 6.60 -15.77
C LYS A 141 -14.17 6.81 -14.88
N LEU A 142 -13.00 6.34 -15.31
CA LEU A 142 -11.74 6.55 -14.59
C LEU A 142 -11.44 8.05 -14.34
N GLY A 143 -11.79 8.94 -15.27
CA GLY A 143 -11.64 10.38 -15.07
C GLY A 143 -12.43 10.93 -13.87
N GLN A 144 -13.53 10.29 -13.46
CA GLN A 144 -14.28 10.67 -12.26
C GLN A 144 -13.55 10.26 -10.99
N VAL A 145 -12.86 9.12 -11.01
CA VAL A 145 -11.99 8.66 -9.92
C VAL A 145 -10.86 9.69 -9.71
N SER A 146 -10.14 10.05 -10.78
CA SER A 146 -9.07 11.05 -10.73
C SER A 146 -9.57 12.43 -10.27
N TYR A 147 -10.72 12.88 -10.80
CA TYR A 147 -11.33 14.15 -10.40
C TYR A 147 -11.71 14.18 -8.92
N ALA A 148 -12.28 13.09 -8.40
CA ALA A 148 -12.64 12.98 -6.98
C ALA A 148 -11.41 13.07 -6.07
N ILE A 149 -10.33 12.36 -6.40
CA ILE A 149 -9.06 12.42 -5.66
C ILE A 149 -8.50 13.84 -5.66
N GLN A 150 -8.35 14.45 -6.85
CA GLN A 150 -7.75 15.78 -6.98
C GLN A 150 -8.58 16.83 -6.25
N SER A 151 -9.90 16.82 -6.43
CA SER A 151 -10.81 17.76 -5.76
C SER A 151 -10.73 17.64 -4.24
N CYS A 152 -10.65 16.41 -3.71
CA CYS A 152 -10.53 16.18 -2.27
C CYS A 152 -9.19 16.67 -1.72
N ALA A 153 -8.08 16.34 -2.40
CA ALA A 153 -6.74 16.71 -1.97
C ALA A 153 -6.52 18.23 -2.00
N GLU A 154 -6.88 18.89 -3.11
CA GLU A 154 -6.70 20.34 -3.27
C GLU A 154 -7.57 21.15 -2.30
N LYS A 155 -8.79 20.69 -1.99
CA LYS A 155 -9.64 21.33 -0.98
C LYS A 155 -9.01 21.32 0.41
N ALA A 156 -8.18 20.33 0.72
CA ALA A 156 -7.44 20.23 1.96
C ALA A 156 -6.04 20.88 1.92
N GLY A 157 -5.67 21.50 0.78
CA GLY A 157 -4.38 22.18 0.61
C GLY A 157 -3.22 21.26 0.21
N TYR A 158 -3.50 20.04 -0.23
CA TYR A 158 -2.50 19.09 -0.74
C TYR A 158 -2.48 19.04 -2.28
N SER A 159 -1.44 18.41 -2.82
CA SER A 159 -1.29 18.15 -4.26
C SER A 159 -1.33 16.66 -4.56
N VAL A 160 -1.52 16.30 -5.83
CA VAL A 160 -1.57 14.92 -6.31
C VAL A 160 -0.35 14.61 -7.18
N VAL A 161 0.34 13.51 -6.87
CA VAL A 161 1.46 12.99 -7.66
C VAL A 161 0.98 12.58 -9.05
N ARG A 162 1.74 12.93 -10.09
CA ARG A 162 1.33 12.73 -11.51
C ARG A 162 2.11 11.65 -12.24
N ASP A 163 3.27 11.24 -11.71
CA ASP A 163 4.16 10.29 -12.37
C ASP A 163 3.77 8.82 -12.11
N TYR A 164 2.86 8.58 -11.15
CA TYR A 164 2.37 7.25 -10.78
C TYR A 164 0.85 7.18 -10.89
N VAL A 165 0.34 6.00 -11.25
CA VAL A 165 -1.09 5.74 -11.46
C VAL A 165 -1.49 4.40 -10.86
N GLY A 166 -2.79 4.21 -10.61
CA GLY A 166 -3.33 2.88 -10.32
C GLY A 166 -3.38 1.98 -11.56
N HIS A 167 -3.58 0.68 -11.35
CA HIS A 167 -3.57 -0.34 -12.40
C HIS A 167 -4.59 -1.47 -12.13
N GLY A 168 -4.83 -2.32 -13.13
CA GLY A 168 -5.75 -3.46 -13.06
C GLY A 168 -5.35 -4.62 -13.97
#